data_AF-J7FQD9-F1
#
_entry.id   AF-J7FQD9-F1
#
_cell.length_a   1.000
_cell.length_b   1.000
_cell.length_c   1.000
_cell.angle_alpha   90.00
_cell.angle_beta   90.00
_cell.angle_gamma   90.00
#
_symmetry.space_group_name_H-M   'P 1'
#
loop_
_entity.id
_entity.type
_entity.pdbx_description
1 polymer ?
#
loop_
_entity_poly.entity_id
_entity_poly.type
_entity_poly.pdbx_seq_one_letter_code
_entity_poly.pdbx_strand_id
1 'polypeptide(L)' 'VDSFTLADLHHLPVINYLMGSKIKGLFDERPHVSAWCADILGRPSWKKIVAMTKR' A
#
# COMPACT_ATOMS: atom_id res chain seq x y z
N VAL A 1 1.73 -19.01 -9.51
CA VAL A 1 1.83 -17.59 -9.90
C VAL A 1 1.33 -16.80 -8.73
N ASP A 2 2.17 -15.95 -8.15
CA ASP A 2 1.72 -15.03 -7.13
C ASP A 2 1.01 -13.87 -7.85
N SER A 3 -0.27 -13.66 -7.55
CA SER A 3 -1.16 -12.76 -8.29
C SER A 3 -1.76 -11.75 -7.34
N PHE A 4 -1.82 -10.49 -7.77
CA PHE A 4 -2.61 -9.47 -7.08
C PHE A 4 -4.10 -9.88 -7.08
N THR A 5 -4.71 -9.91 -5.90
CA THR A 5 -6.10 -10.31 -5.70
C THR A 5 -6.95 -9.20 -5.08
N LEU A 6 -8.22 -9.51 -4.88
CA LEU A 6 -9.13 -8.63 -4.16
C LEU A 6 -8.70 -8.40 -2.70
N ALA A 7 -7.99 -9.37 -2.08
CA ALA A 7 -7.48 -9.20 -0.73
C ALA A 7 -6.48 -8.04 -0.66
N ASP A 8 -5.52 -7.98 -1.59
CA ASP A 8 -4.54 -6.89 -1.69
C ASP A 8 -5.22 -5.54 -1.90
N LEU A 9 -6.22 -5.50 -2.80
CA LEU A 9 -6.96 -4.28 -3.13
C LEU A 9 -7.69 -3.69 -1.92
N HIS A 10 -8.29 -4.53 -1.07
CA HIS A 10 -9.00 -4.06 0.13
C HIS A 10 -8.06 -3.40 1.15
N HIS A 11 -6.77 -3.76 1.17
CA HIS A 11 -5.80 -3.18 2.10
C HIS A 11 -5.25 -1.83 1.63
N LEU A 12 -5.36 -1.49 0.33
CA LEU A 12 -4.77 -0.27 -0.24
C LEU A 12 -5.11 1.02 0.51
N PRO A 13 -6.39 1.33 0.83
CA PRO A 13 -6.73 2.61 1.47
C PRO A 13 -6.14 2.72 2.88
N VAL A 14 -6.26 1.67 3.67
CA VAL A 14 -5.79 1.63 5.06
C VAL A 14 -4.28 1.71 5.11
N ILE A 15 -3.59 0.90 4.31
CA ILE A 15 -2.12 0.90 4.28
C ILE A 15 -1.60 2.25 3.80
N ASN A 16 -2.17 2.83 2.73
CA ASN A 16 -1.75 4.14 2.25
C ASN A 16 -1.85 5.22 3.32
N TYR A 17 -2.92 5.20 4.12
CA TYR A 17 -3.09 6.10 5.26
C TYR A 17 -2.02 5.84 6.34
N LEU A 18 -1.81 4.58 6.72
CA LEU A 18 -0.85 4.20 7.77
C LEU A 18 0.60 4.53 7.41
N MET A 19 0.97 4.46 6.13
CA MET A 19 2.30 4.84 5.63
C MET A 19 2.63 6.33 5.85
N GLY A 20 1.62 7.18 6.05
CA GLY A 20 1.79 8.59 6.42
C GLY A 20 1.94 8.84 7.92
N SER A 21 1.93 7.80 8.75
CA SER A 21 1.93 7.90 10.22
C SER A 21 3.19 7.29 10.85
N LYS A 22 3.37 7.46 12.16
CA LYS A 22 4.45 6.83 12.93
C LYS A 22 4.41 5.29 12.89
N ILE A 23 3.26 4.70 12.56
CA ILE A 23 3.07 3.25 12.47
C ILE A 23 3.87 2.64 11.31
N LYS A 24 4.29 3.45 10.32
CA LYS A 24 5.13 3.00 9.18
C LYS A 24 6.32 2.14 9.62
N GLY A 25 6.96 2.47 10.75
CA GLY A 25 8.11 1.70 11.27
C GLY A 25 7.80 0.21 11.47
N LEU A 26 6.59 -0.14 11.89
CA LEU A 26 6.19 -1.55 12.07
C LEU A 26 6.14 -2.32 10.73
N PHE A 27 5.82 -1.64 9.64
CA PHE A 27 5.85 -2.25 8.31
C PHE A 27 7.28 -2.39 7.80
N ASP A 28 8.13 -1.38 8.03
CA ASP A 28 9.53 -1.37 7.60
C ASP A 28 10.36 -2.47 8.29
N GLU A 29 10.08 -2.77 9.56
CA GLU A 29 10.71 -3.87 10.32
C GLU A 29 10.38 -5.28 9.77
N ARG A 30 9.34 -5.41 8.93
CA ARG A 30 8.86 -6.69 8.39
C ARG A 30 9.16 -6.75 6.89
N PRO A 31 10.30 -7.30 6.44
CA PRO A 31 10.80 -7.12 5.08
C PRO A 31 9.83 -7.59 3.98
N HIS A 32 9.16 -8.74 4.17
CA HIS A 32 8.16 -9.20 3.20
C HIS A 32 6.91 -8.32 3.17
N VAL A 33 6.47 -7.83 4.33
CA VAL A 33 5.31 -6.92 4.42
C VAL A 33 5.64 -5.56 3.82
N SER A 34 6.86 -5.05 4.07
CA SER A 34 7.37 -3.81 3.47
C SER A 34 7.41 -3.91 1.94
N ALA A 35 7.97 -5.01 1.41
CA ALA A 35 8.00 -5.27 -0.03
C ALA A 35 6.58 -5.36 -0.63
N TRP A 36 5.67 -6.06 0.05
CA TRP A 36 4.27 -6.13 -0.36
C TRP A 36 3.58 -4.75 -0.36
N CYS A 37 3.78 -3.94 0.70
CA CYS A 37 3.25 -2.58 0.76
C CYS A 37 3.77 -1.72 -0.40
N ALA A 38 5.07 -1.81 -0.70
CA ALA A 38 5.69 -1.09 -1.81
C ALA A 38 5.11 -1.54 -3.16
N ASP A 39 4.86 -2.83 -3.36
CA ASP A 39 4.25 -3.36 -4.59
C ASP A 39 2.82 -2.85 -4.76
N ILE A 40 1.94 -3.08 -3.80
CA ILE A 40 0.51 -2.76 -3.94
C ILE A 40 0.28 -1.24 -4.05
N LEU A 41 0.99 -0.42 -3.26
CA LEU A 41 0.88 1.05 -3.32
C LEU A 41 1.58 1.62 -4.56
N GLY A 42 2.55 0.90 -5.11
CA GLY A 42 3.29 1.28 -6.32
C GLY A 42 2.48 1.16 -7.60
N ARG A 43 1.35 0.43 -7.59
CA ARG A 43 0.55 0.11 -8.78
C ARG A 43 0.02 1.38 -9.48
N PRO A 44 0.06 1.45 -10.82
CA PRO A 44 -0.43 2.62 -11.56
C PRO A 44 -1.89 2.98 -11.27
N SER A 45 -2.75 1.97 -11.06
CA SER A 45 -4.16 2.17 -10.70
C SER A 45 -4.31 2.87 -9.35
N TRP A 46 -3.55 2.46 -8.33
CA TRP A 46 -3.61 3.08 -7.01
C TRP A 46 -3.05 4.52 -7.02
N LYS A 47 -1.93 4.74 -7.71
CA LYS A 47 -1.35 6.09 -7.87
C LYS A 47 -2.34 7.10 -8.49
N LYS A 48 -3.17 6.66 -9.44
CA LYS A 48 -4.26 7.50 -10.00
C LYS A 48 -5.28 7.90 -8.92
N ILE A 49 -5.72 6.95 -8.09
CA ILE A 49 -6.65 7.23 -6.99
C ILE A 49 -6.04 8.24 -6.00
N VAL A 50 -4.78 8.03 -5.59
CA VAL A 50 -4.09 8.95 -4.68
C VAL A 50 -4.01 10.36 -5.27
N ALA A 51 -3.74 10.50 -6.57
CA ALA A 51 -3.71 11.79 -7.25
C ALA A 51 -5.10 12.47 -7.28
N MET A 52 -6.18 11.71 -7.46
CA MET A 52 -7.56 12.23 -7.41
C MET A 52 -8.00 12.66 -6.01
N THR A 53 -7.44 12.07 -4.96
CA THR A 53 -7.80 12.37 -3.56
C THR A 53 -7.01 13.51 -2.94
N LYS A 54 -5.90 13.94 -3.56
CA LYS A 54 -5.15 15.13 -3.13
C LYS A 54 -5.95 16.37 -3.54
N ARG A 55 -6.51 17.07 -2.54
CA ARG A 55 -7.14 18.38 -2.71
C ARG A 55 -6.08 19.46 -2.88
#